data_AF-A0A4Y9RLF9-F1
#
_entry.id   AF-A0A4Y9RLF9-F1
#
_cell.length_a   1.000
_cell.length_b   1.000
_cell.length_c   1.000
_cell.angle_alpha   90.00
_cell.angle_beta   90.00
_cell.angle_gamma   90.00
#
_symmetry.space_group_name_H-M   'P 1'
#
loop_
_entity.id
_entity.type
_entity.pdbx_description
1 polymer ?
#
loop_
_entity_poly.entity_id
_entity_poly.type
_entity_poly.pdbx_seq_one_letter_code
_entity_poly.pdbx_strand_id
1 'polypeptide(L)'
;TKVGSQGKYKTGGARLAVETKAMVVPIALNSGECWPRNSFIKKPGLVTVSVGKPISSEGKTPSALMTEVENWIESEMRVISTPGIYTAPYPPKHLEAASPDAA
;
A
#
# COMPACT_ATOMS: atom_id res chain seq x y z
N THR A 1 -11.71 3.09 12.33
CA THR A 1 -10.24 3.08 12.30
C THR A 1 -9.79 4.53 12.24
N LYS A 2 -8.79 4.90 13.03
CA LYS A 2 -8.27 6.27 13.05
C LYS A 2 -7.59 6.56 11.70
N VAL A 3 -7.64 7.81 11.23
CA VAL A 3 -6.83 8.24 10.09
C VAL A 3 -5.35 7.97 10.40
N GLY A 4 -4.61 7.48 9.41
CA GLY A 4 -3.20 7.08 9.58
C GLY A 4 -2.99 5.73 10.27
N SER A 5 -4.05 5.01 10.67
CA SER A 5 -3.88 3.64 11.17
C SER A 5 -3.58 2.68 10.03
N GLN A 6 -2.46 1.96 10.11
CA GLN A 6 -2.11 0.92 9.14
C GLN A 6 -3.03 -0.29 9.30
N GLY A 7 -3.67 -0.70 8.21
CA GLY A 7 -4.46 -1.92 8.13
C GLY A 7 -3.61 -3.14 7.78
N LYS A 8 -4.19 -4.34 7.89
CA LYS A 8 -3.58 -5.55 7.34
C LYS A 8 -3.79 -5.59 5.82
N TYR A 9 -2.71 -5.54 5.05
CA TYR A 9 -2.75 -5.79 3.61
C TYR A 9 -3.08 -7.26 3.35
N LYS A 10 -4.06 -7.50 2.47
CA LYS A 10 -4.51 -8.84 2.09
C LYS A 10 -3.84 -9.24 0.77
N THR A 11 -3.49 -10.51 0.64
CA THR A 11 -2.70 -11.03 -0.50
C THR A 11 -3.52 -11.35 -1.75
N GLY A 12 -4.85 -11.24 -1.72
CA GLY A 12 -5.71 -11.66 -2.86
C GLY A 12 -5.40 -10.93 -4.18
N GLY A 13 -5.14 -9.62 -4.13
CA GLY A 13 -4.77 -8.85 -5.32
C GLY A 13 -3.41 -9.25 -5.87
N ALA A 14 -2.40 -9.41 -5.00
CA ALA A 14 -1.08 -9.87 -5.40
C ALA A 14 -1.12 -11.30 -5.98
N ARG A 15 -1.96 -12.19 -5.42
CA ARG A 15 -2.16 -13.54 -5.94
C ARG A 15 -2.71 -13.51 -7.36
N LEU A 16 -3.77 -12.74 -7.59
CA LEU A 16 -4.35 -12.58 -8.93
C LEU A 16 -3.31 -12.04 -9.92
N ALA A 17 -2.53 -11.05 -9.52
CA ALA A 17 -1.50 -10.45 -10.37
C ALA A 17 -0.39 -11.45 -10.75
N VAL A 18 0.04 -12.30 -9.80
CA VAL A 18 1.03 -13.36 -10.05
C VAL A 18 0.47 -14.43 -10.98
N GLU A 19 -0.75 -14.91 -10.75
CA GLU A 19 -1.39 -15.93 -11.59
C GLU A 19 -1.64 -15.45 -13.02
N THR A 20 -1.92 -14.14 -13.20
CA THR A 20 -2.22 -13.55 -14.52
C THR A 20 -1.01 -12.87 -15.19
N LYS A 21 0.13 -12.77 -14.50
CA LYS A 21 1.32 -11.99 -14.93
C LYS A 21 1.01 -10.51 -15.18
N ALA A 22 -0.06 -10.00 -14.58
CA ALA A 22 -0.45 -8.60 -14.70
C ALA A 22 0.46 -7.71 -13.82
N MET A 23 0.85 -6.55 -14.35
CA MET A 23 1.56 -5.55 -13.55
C MET A 23 0.65 -4.96 -12.47
N VAL A 24 1.24 -4.63 -11.33
CA VAL A 24 0.56 -3.93 -10.23
C VAL A 24 1.02 -2.49 -10.18
N VAL A 25 0.09 -1.55 -10.20
CA VAL A 25 0.38 -0.12 -9.98
C VAL A 25 -0.02 0.24 -8.56
N PRO A 26 0.91 0.57 -7.66
CA PRO A 26 0.58 0.91 -6.29
C PRO A 26 0.06 2.35 -6.20
N ILE A 27 -0.93 2.58 -5.33
CA ILE A 27 -1.61 3.88 -5.17
C ILE A 27 -1.69 4.24 -3.69
N ALA A 28 -1.27 5.46 -3.35
CA ALA A 28 -1.42 6.04 -2.02
C ALA A 28 -2.44 7.19 -2.05
N LEU A 29 -3.28 7.28 -1.03
CA LEU A 29 -4.42 8.22 -0.97
C LEU A 29 -4.67 8.71 0.46
N ASN A 30 -4.69 10.03 0.65
CA ASN A 30 -4.91 10.67 1.96
C ASN A 30 -6.37 11.12 2.21
N SER A 31 -7.33 10.66 1.40
CA SER A 31 -8.74 11.10 1.47
C SER A 31 -9.41 10.91 2.83
N GLY A 32 -8.91 9.96 3.64
CA GLY A 32 -9.39 9.73 5.01
C GLY A 32 -9.25 10.95 5.93
N GLU A 33 -8.35 11.89 5.63
CA GLU A 33 -8.19 13.16 6.33
C GLU A 33 -9.40 14.09 6.13
N CYS A 34 -9.97 14.10 4.92
CA CYS A 34 -11.18 14.86 4.59
C CYS A 34 -12.45 14.08 4.91
N TRP A 35 -12.44 12.78 4.62
CA TRP A 35 -13.61 11.89 4.61
C TRP A 35 -13.35 10.63 5.45
N PRO A 36 -13.34 10.72 6.79
CA PRO A 36 -13.06 9.57 7.64
C PRO A 36 -14.04 8.41 7.44
N ARG A 37 -13.56 7.20 7.77
CA ARG A 37 -14.38 5.97 7.73
C ARG A 37 -15.64 6.15 8.58
N ASN A 38 -16.79 5.75 8.03
CA ASN A 38 -18.11 5.85 8.68
C ASN A 38 -18.55 7.29 9.03
N SER A 39 -17.94 8.32 8.45
CA SER A 39 -18.41 9.70 8.62
C SER A 39 -19.53 10.01 7.63
N PHE A 40 -20.70 10.42 8.15
CA PHE A 40 -21.80 10.99 7.36
C PHE A 40 -21.49 12.40 6.87
N ILE A 41 -20.70 13.17 7.63
CA ILE A 41 -20.27 14.52 7.23
C ILE A 41 -18.99 14.39 6.42
N LYS A 42 -19.01 14.87 5.17
CA LYS A 42 -17.84 14.99 4.31
C LYS A 42 -17.36 16.44 4.34
N LYS A 43 -16.13 16.66 4.79
CA LYS A 43 -15.55 18.00 4.80
C LYS A 43 -14.86 18.28 3.46
N PRO A 44 -14.96 19.50 2.91
CA PRO A 44 -14.12 19.91 1.80
C PRO A 44 -12.65 19.99 2.26
N GLY A 45 -11.73 19.68 1.36
CA GLY A 45 -10.29 19.71 1.62
C GLY A 45 -9.50 19.14 0.44
N LEU A 46 -8.17 19.24 0.50
CA LEU A 46 -7.29 18.70 -0.53
C LEU A 46 -7.15 17.19 -0.36
N VAL A 47 -7.37 16.46 -1.45
CA VAL A 47 -7.10 15.02 -1.54
C VAL A 47 -5.98 14.82 -2.53
N THR A 48 -4.91 14.17 -2.08
CA THR A 48 -3.74 13.82 -2.89
C THR A 48 -3.80 12.35 -3.24
N VAL A 49 -3.69 12.05 -4.53
CA VAL A 49 -3.53 10.70 -5.08
C VAL A 49 -2.10 10.61 -5.59
N SER A 50 -1.30 9.70 -5.05
CA SER A 50 0.03 9.39 -5.58
C SER A 50 0.01 8.05 -6.30
N VAL A 51 0.54 8.02 -7.51
CA VAL A 51 0.57 6.85 -8.40
C VAL A 51 2.01 6.40 -8.57
N GLY A 52 2.30 5.18 -8.12
CA GLY A 52 3.64 4.62 -8.21
C GLY A 52 3.95 4.03 -9.59
N LYS A 53 5.22 3.65 -9.76
CA LYS A 53 5.64 2.94 -10.96
C LYS A 53 4.99 1.54 -11.02
N PRO A 54 4.66 1.03 -12.21
CA PRO A 54 4.22 -0.35 -12.35
C PRO A 54 5.27 -1.33 -11.83
N ILE A 55 4.82 -2.29 -11.03
CA ILE A 55 5.62 -3.37 -10.45
C ILE A 55 5.27 -4.65 -11.20
N SER A 56 6.27 -5.32 -11.78
CA SER A 56 6.07 -6.63 -12.39
C SER A 56 5.75 -7.68 -11.33
N SER A 57 4.77 -8.53 -11.62
CA SER A 57 4.39 -9.69 -10.80
C SER A 57 5.14 -10.98 -11.21
N GLU A 58 5.81 -10.97 -12.36
CA GLU A 58 6.48 -12.15 -12.90
C GLU A 58 7.60 -12.63 -11.98
N GLY A 59 7.65 -13.94 -11.72
CA GLY A 59 8.67 -14.56 -10.88
C GLY A 59 8.57 -14.25 -9.38
N LYS A 60 7.53 -13.51 -8.93
CA LYS A 60 7.34 -13.16 -7.52
C LYS A 60 6.31 -14.07 -6.84
N THR A 61 6.50 -14.31 -5.55
CA THR A 61 5.44 -14.88 -4.72
C THR A 61 4.39 -13.81 -4.41
N PRO A 62 3.11 -14.17 -4.18
CA PRO A 62 2.09 -13.20 -3.79
C PRO A 62 2.44 -12.41 -2.52
N SER A 63 3.15 -13.03 -1.58
CA SER A 63 3.63 -12.35 -0.36
C SER A 63 4.70 -11.31 -0.67
N ALA A 64 5.71 -11.66 -1.46
CA ALA A 64 6.78 -10.75 -1.83
C ALA A 64 6.27 -9.54 -2.62
N LEU A 65 5.39 -9.77 -3.61
CA LEU A 65 4.76 -8.70 -4.38
C LEU A 65 3.92 -7.78 -3.49
N MET A 66 3.16 -8.33 -2.55
CA MET A 66 2.36 -7.55 -1.61
C MET A 66 3.24 -6.71 -0.68
N THR A 67 4.36 -7.26 -0.18
CA THR A 67 5.32 -6.55 0.66
C THR A 67 5.94 -5.36 -0.06
N GLU A 68 6.34 -5.53 -1.32
CA GLU A 68 6.92 -4.44 -2.13
C GLU A 68 5.91 -3.31 -2.35
N VAL A 69 4.66 -3.67 -2.70
CA VAL A 69 3.55 -2.72 -2.87
C VAL A 69 3.24 -1.99 -1.56
N GLU A 70 3.14 -2.72 -0.45
CA GLU A 70 2.89 -2.15 0.88
C GLU A 70 4.00 -1.19 1.29
N ASN A 71 5.26 -1.58 1.11
CA ASN A 71 6.40 -0.72 1.45
C ASN A 71 6.36 0.60 0.68
N TRP A 72 6.00 0.56 -0.60
CA TRP A 72 5.85 1.78 -1.39
C TRP A 72 4.69 2.64 -0.89
N ILE A 73 3.50 2.06 -0.69
CA ILE A 73 2.31 2.81 -0.25
C ILE A 73 2.56 3.46 1.11
N GLU A 74 3.10 2.73 2.08
CA GLU A 74 3.32 3.25 3.43
C GLU A 74 4.43 4.30 3.50
N SER A 75 5.43 4.21 2.62
CA SER A 75 6.44 5.26 2.46
C SER A 75 5.82 6.52 1.84
N GLU A 76 5.01 6.34 0.81
CA GLU A 76 4.37 7.44 0.07
C GLU A 76 3.32 8.18 0.91
N MET A 77 2.54 7.45 1.72
CA MET A 77 1.56 8.04 2.65
C MET A 77 2.20 9.08 3.57
N ARG A 78 3.48 8.92 3.93
CA ARG A 78 4.23 9.85 4.80
C ARG A 78 4.72 11.09 4.09
N VAL A 79 4.80 11.03 2.77
CA VAL A 79 5.11 12.16 1.90
C VAL A 79 3.86 12.99 1.66
N ILE A 80 2.73 12.33 1.39
CA ILE A 80 1.50 13.02 0.93
C ILE A 80 0.53 13.42 2.04
N SER A 81 0.62 12.81 3.23
CA SER A 81 -0.28 13.14 4.34
C SER A 81 0.16 14.40 5.09
N THR A 82 -0.82 15.05 5.72
CA THR A 82 -0.57 16.24 6.54
C THR A 82 0.46 15.93 7.65
N PRO A 83 1.43 16.83 7.90
CA PRO A 83 2.42 16.65 8.98
C PRO A 83 1.76 16.33 10.32
N GLY A 84 2.28 15.31 11.01
CA GLY A 84 1.77 14.86 12.31
C GLY A 84 0.72 13.75 12.27
N ILE A 85 0.17 13.39 11.10
CA ILE A 85 -0.66 12.18 10.96
C ILE A 85 0.19 10.92 11.16
N TYR A 86 1.37 10.90 10.54
CA TYR A 86 2.37 9.86 10.69
C TYR A 86 3.61 10.44 11.38
N THR A 87 3.92 9.98 12.60
CA THR A 87 4.93 10.63 13.45
C THR A 87 6.32 9.98 13.43
N ALA A 88 6.41 8.67 13.19
CA ALA A 88 7.67 7.91 13.16
C ALA A 88 7.83 7.24 11.80
N PRO A 89 8.99 7.22 11.13
CA PRO A 89 9.18 6.72 9.76
C PRO A 89 8.63 5.30 9.55
N TYR A 90 8.30 4.92 8.31
CA TYR A 90 7.85 3.56 8.02
C TYR A 90 9.06 2.62 8.05
N PRO A 91 9.11 1.61 8.94
CA PRO A 91 10.11 0.56 8.84
C PRO A 91 9.73 -0.36 7.67
N PRO A 92 10.51 -0.41 6.58
CA PRO A 92 10.20 -1.27 5.45
C PRO A 92 10.13 -2.72 5.91
N LYS A 93 9.11 -3.45 5.47
CA LYS A 93 9.06 -4.89 5.68
C LYS A 93 10.11 -5.54 4.78
N HIS A 94 10.94 -6.41 5.35
CA HIS A 94 11.93 -7.15 4.58
C HIS A 94 11.23 -8.05 3.56
N LEU A 95 11.73 -8.05 2.33
CA LEU A 95 11.30 -8.99 1.29
C LEU A 95 11.81 -10.37 1.72
N GLU A 96 10.95 -11.21 2.26
CA GLU A 96 11.30 -12.59 2.54
C GLU A 96 11.65 -13.24 1.20
N ALA A 97 12.95 -13.49 0.98
CA ALA A 97 13.44 -14.15 -0.21
C ALA A 97 12.69 -15.49 -0.34
N ALA A 98 12.06 -15.71 -1.49
CA ALA A 98 11.42 -16.98 -1.77
C ALA A 98 12.45 -18.10 -1.57
N SER A 99 12.25 -18.93 -0.55
CA SER A 99 13.05 -20.13 -0.35
C SER A 99 12.90 -21.03 -1.57
N PRO A 100 13.99 -21.49 -2.21
CA PRO A 100 13.94 -22.41 -3.32
C PRO A 100 13.73 -23.83 -2.78
N ASP A 101 12.48 -24.20 -2.45
CA ASP A 101 12.12 -25.59 -2.20
C ASP A 101 10.63 -25.81 -2.46
N ALA A 102 10.31 -25.98 -3.74
CA ALA A 102 9.12 -26.67 -4.22
C ALA A 102 9.42 -27.14 -5.65
N ALA A 103 10.31 -28.13 -5.75
CA ALA A 103 10.46 -29.01 -6.89
C ALA A 103 9.75 -30.34 -6.59
#